data_AF-A0A8A3S8S4-F1
#
_entry.id   AF-A0A8A3S8S4-F1
#
_cell.length_a   1.000
_cell.length_b   1.000
_cell.length_c   1.000
_cell.angle_alpha   90.00
_cell.angle_beta   90.00
_cell.angle_gamma   90.00
#
_symmetry.space_group_name_H-M   'P 1'
#
loop_
_entity.id
_entity.type
_entity.pdbx_description
1 polymer ?
#
loop_
_entity_poly.entity_id
_entity_poly.type
_entity_poly.pdbx_seq_one_letter_code
_entity_poly.pdbx_strand_id
1 'polypeptide(L)'
;MKSFKIAEKFQELEKDVGTLSPMQKILLGTDGSVTTLLENVLGCDVTVHTLSQKVMPADEDVAVSLGISAGEPVNHRIVTLNESENGKILLYAVSDTPLSRLEPSFKDDLMRADIPIGRIMQMHRIEARRELDDVRVCRADTGISGVFEIFRHEPLLSRRYQIITGGAPLITIRETFPYCNFTDEARVIVEAPARIHMGLIDMNGSSGRVDGGIGLSVEDPAVVIEAKRSGELSVRGDEESAERVRETAEKVLAALGVQGGAEITLHRTYPGHIGLGSGTQIALATARALSALYRPLGVREIAAIVGRGGTSGIGTATFESGGFILDGGHSFGPSGEKSNFRPSSASKGVTPAPVLFRHPFPEDWQILLATPAIPEGASGKAEVDIFRQHCPVPLSEVQALCHAVLMQMLPGIVEKDLELFGAAVNTIQGLGLKRVEHSLQPPLIPDLIATLRNTDATGVGLSSFGPTVYAIGDTGMQDAFRAAEETMAETGGTALLTHARNCGANVRFSPQIS
;
A
#
# COMPACT_ATOMS: atom_id res chain seq x y z
N MET A 1 -14.10 -35.68 15.09
CA MET A 1 -13.70 -34.29 14.79
C MET A 1 -12.20 -34.18 15.01
N LYS A 2 -11.42 -33.76 14.01
CA LYS A 2 -9.99 -33.47 14.21
C LYS A 2 -9.89 -32.29 15.18
N SER A 3 -9.17 -32.45 16.29
CA SER A 3 -8.88 -31.35 17.22
C SER A 3 -8.26 -30.20 16.43
N PHE A 4 -8.84 -29.00 16.50
CA PHE A 4 -8.23 -27.81 15.91
C PHE A 4 -6.87 -27.59 16.56
N LYS A 5 -5.79 -27.74 15.80
CA LYS A 5 -4.43 -27.65 16.33
C LYS A 5 -3.95 -26.21 16.29
N ILE A 6 -4.39 -25.42 17.27
CA ILE A 6 -4.06 -23.99 17.38
C ILE A 6 -2.55 -23.72 17.35
N ALA A 7 -1.73 -24.62 17.90
CA ALA A 7 -0.27 -24.48 17.91
C ALA A 7 0.34 -24.54 16.49
N GLU A 8 -0.17 -25.42 15.62
CA GLU A 8 0.26 -25.49 14.22
C GLU A 8 -0.16 -24.20 13.49
N LYS A 9 -1.37 -23.68 13.78
CA LYS A 9 -1.83 -22.41 13.23
C LYS A 9 -0.97 -21.23 13.66
N PHE A 10 -0.56 -21.15 14.92
CA PHE A 10 0.36 -20.09 15.35
C PHE A 10 1.68 -20.11 14.59
N GLN A 11 2.25 -21.30 14.33
CA GLN A 11 3.47 -21.40 13.53
C GLN A 11 3.27 -20.94 12.08
N GLU A 12 2.10 -21.18 11.49
CA GLU A 12 1.74 -20.66 10.16
C GLU A 12 1.64 -19.13 10.16
N LEU A 13 0.95 -18.54 11.15
CA LEU A 13 0.82 -17.08 11.28
C LEU A 13 2.18 -16.40 11.52
N GLU A 14 3.03 -16.99 12.36
CA GLU A 14 4.35 -16.44 12.71
C GLU A 14 5.33 -16.40 11.53
N LYS A 15 5.08 -17.21 10.48
CA LYS A 15 5.80 -17.11 9.20
C LYS A 15 5.40 -15.87 8.41
N ASP A 16 4.16 -15.41 8.51
CA ASP A 16 3.61 -14.28 7.74
C ASP A 16 3.85 -12.93 8.44
N VAL A 17 3.60 -12.85 9.75
CA VAL A 17 3.64 -11.58 10.50
C VAL A 17 4.76 -11.47 11.52
N GLY A 18 5.59 -12.50 11.64
CA GLY A 18 6.60 -12.57 12.69
C GLY A 18 6.07 -13.09 14.02
N THR A 19 6.92 -13.11 15.04
CA THR A 19 6.59 -13.72 16.33
C THR A 19 5.34 -13.07 16.92
N LEU A 20 4.37 -13.92 17.31
CA LEU A 20 3.15 -13.48 17.96
C LEU A 20 3.41 -13.26 19.46
N SER A 21 2.91 -12.16 20.01
CA SER A 21 2.94 -11.91 21.44
C SER A 21 2.09 -12.92 22.20
N PRO A 22 2.33 -13.13 23.51
CA PRO A 22 1.45 -13.93 24.34
C PRO A 22 -0.01 -13.45 24.28
N MET A 23 -0.24 -12.13 24.25
CA MET A 23 -1.59 -11.56 24.17
C MET A 23 -2.27 -11.89 22.84
N GLN A 24 -1.57 -11.79 21.71
CA GLN A 24 -2.11 -12.19 20.40
C GLN A 24 -2.47 -13.68 20.39
N LYS A 25 -1.62 -14.55 20.94
CA LYS A 25 -1.89 -16.00 21.06
C LYS A 25 -3.13 -16.27 21.92
N ILE A 26 -3.28 -15.56 23.05
CA ILE A 26 -4.45 -15.67 23.92
C ILE A 26 -5.72 -15.23 23.20
N LEU A 27 -5.70 -14.04 22.56
CA LEU A 27 -6.86 -13.54 21.81
C LEU A 27 -7.26 -14.48 20.68
N LEU A 28 -6.31 -15.05 19.95
CA LEU A 28 -6.61 -16.00 18.87
C LEU A 28 -7.13 -17.36 19.38
N GLY A 29 -6.60 -17.85 20.51
CA GLY A 29 -6.87 -19.20 21.01
C GLY A 29 -7.95 -19.32 22.09
N THR A 30 -8.41 -18.21 22.67
CA THR A 30 -9.35 -18.25 23.81
C THR A 30 -10.75 -18.75 23.43
N ASP A 31 -11.32 -19.58 24.29
CA ASP A 31 -12.72 -20.02 24.28
C ASP A 31 -13.61 -19.19 25.25
N GLY A 32 -13.01 -18.18 25.91
CA GLY A 32 -13.68 -17.25 26.81
C GLY A 32 -14.28 -16.01 26.11
N SER A 33 -14.83 -15.09 26.90
CA SER A 33 -15.27 -13.79 26.39
C SER A 33 -14.07 -12.88 26.14
N VAL A 34 -13.88 -12.45 24.89
CA VAL A 34 -12.82 -11.49 24.54
C VAL A 34 -13.04 -10.14 25.21
N THR A 35 -14.29 -9.69 25.37
CA THR A 35 -14.61 -8.46 26.10
C THR A 35 -13.99 -8.47 27.50
N THR A 36 -14.22 -9.53 28.28
CA THR A 36 -13.66 -9.65 29.64
C THR A 36 -12.13 -9.77 29.62
N LEU A 37 -11.55 -10.43 28.63
CA LEU A 37 -10.10 -10.51 28.50
C LEU A 37 -9.47 -9.15 28.19
N LEU A 38 -10.07 -8.37 27.29
CA LEU A 38 -9.63 -7.02 26.97
C LEU A 38 -9.77 -6.09 28.18
N GLU A 39 -10.90 -6.14 28.89
CA GLU A 39 -11.11 -5.38 30.14
C GLU A 39 -10.02 -5.68 31.18
N ASN A 40 -9.69 -6.96 31.38
CA ASN A 40 -8.66 -7.37 32.34
C ASN A 40 -7.24 -6.95 31.94
N VAL A 41 -6.93 -6.96 30.64
CA VAL A 41 -5.58 -6.65 30.15
C VAL A 41 -5.36 -5.14 30.05
N LEU A 42 -6.37 -4.38 29.61
CA LEU A 42 -6.27 -2.94 29.44
C LEU A 42 -6.56 -2.17 30.73
N GLY A 43 -7.21 -2.80 31.71
CA GLY A 43 -7.60 -2.15 32.97
C GLY A 43 -8.71 -1.11 32.80
N CYS A 44 -9.42 -1.11 31.67
CA CYS A 44 -10.51 -0.20 31.36
C CYS A 44 -11.75 -0.95 30.87
N ASP A 45 -12.94 -0.33 31.00
CA ASP A 45 -14.17 -0.91 30.46
C ASP A 45 -14.14 -0.93 28.93
N VAL A 46 -14.70 -1.99 28.33
CA VAL A 46 -14.81 -2.14 26.88
C VAL A 46 -16.27 -2.02 26.46
N THR A 47 -16.57 -1.08 25.56
CA THR A 47 -17.92 -0.87 25.04
C THR A 47 -18.12 -1.54 23.69
N VAL A 48 -19.36 -1.89 23.37
CA VAL A 48 -19.76 -2.40 22.04
C VAL A 48 -20.45 -1.28 21.29
N HIS A 49 -20.04 -1.06 20.04
CA HIS A 49 -20.72 -0.15 19.12
C HIS A 49 -21.17 -0.93 17.89
N THR A 50 -22.47 -0.90 17.58
CA THR A 50 -22.99 -1.55 16.38
C THR A 50 -22.82 -0.64 15.16
N LEU A 51 -22.11 -1.15 14.15
CA LEU A 51 -21.98 -0.51 12.84
C LEU A 51 -23.14 -0.86 11.92
N SER A 52 -23.61 -2.11 11.98
CA SER A 52 -24.74 -2.58 11.17
C SER A 52 -25.40 -3.77 11.84
N GLN A 53 -26.73 -3.82 11.83
CA GLN A 53 -27.50 -5.00 12.23
C GLN A 53 -28.71 -5.15 11.31
N LYS A 54 -28.76 -6.26 10.57
CA LYS A 54 -29.77 -6.51 9.54
C LYS A 54 -30.17 -7.97 9.53
N VAL A 55 -31.42 -8.24 9.19
CA VAL A 55 -31.86 -9.61 8.87
C VAL A 55 -31.56 -9.86 7.39
N MET A 56 -30.73 -10.87 7.10
CA MET A 56 -30.33 -11.22 5.75
C MET A 56 -30.51 -12.72 5.51
N PRO A 57 -30.71 -13.17 4.27
CA PRO A 57 -30.68 -14.59 3.94
C PRO A 57 -29.27 -15.15 4.16
N ALA A 58 -29.15 -16.33 4.78
CA ALA A 58 -27.87 -17.01 4.94
C ALA A 58 -27.27 -17.39 3.56
N ASP A 59 -26.02 -17.00 3.33
CA ASP A 59 -25.24 -17.50 2.19
C ASP A 59 -24.77 -18.95 2.42
N GLU A 60 -24.05 -19.52 1.45
CA GLU A 60 -23.58 -20.91 1.54
C GLU A 60 -22.59 -21.14 2.71
N ASP A 61 -21.65 -20.22 2.98
CA ASP A 61 -20.65 -20.38 4.05
C ASP A 61 -21.30 -20.26 5.44
N VAL A 62 -22.20 -19.29 5.61
CA VAL A 62 -22.99 -19.10 6.84
C VAL A 62 -23.92 -20.28 7.06
N ALA A 63 -24.59 -20.76 6.03
CA ALA A 63 -25.49 -21.91 6.11
C ALA A 63 -24.77 -23.19 6.56
N VAL A 64 -23.62 -23.48 5.95
CA VAL A 64 -22.76 -24.61 6.33
C VAL A 64 -22.24 -24.43 7.75
N SER A 65 -21.77 -23.25 8.13
CA SER A 65 -21.23 -22.97 9.46
C SER A 65 -22.29 -23.16 10.54
N LEU A 66 -23.50 -22.66 10.33
CA LEU A 66 -24.60 -22.77 11.30
C LEU A 66 -25.36 -24.10 11.20
N GLY A 67 -25.12 -24.92 10.18
CA GLY A 67 -25.90 -26.12 9.92
C GLY A 67 -27.39 -25.81 9.67
N ILE A 68 -27.65 -24.78 8.86
CA ILE A 68 -28.99 -24.34 8.42
C ILE A 68 -29.10 -24.41 6.90
N SER A 69 -30.28 -24.15 6.36
CA SER A 69 -30.46 -24.08 4.90
C SER A 69 -30.02 -22.72 4.35
N ALA A 70 -29.40 -22.70 3.18
CA ALA A 70 -29.13 -21.45 2.45
C ALA A 70 -30.46 -20.69 2.21
N GLY A 71 -30.44 -19.37 2.42
CA GLY A 71 -31.62 -18.52 2.35
C GLY A 71 -32.42 -18.38 3.66
N GLU A 72 -32.13 -19.17 4.69
CA GLU A 72 -32.78 -19.04 6.00
C GLU A 72 -32.43 -17.68 6.64
N PRO A 73 -33.37 -16.96 7.28
CA PRO A 73 -33.11 -15.63 7.82
C PRO A 73 -32.18 -15.67 9.03
N VAL A 74 -31.06 -14.97 8.92
CA VAL A 74 -30.08 -14.76 9.99
C VAL A 74 -30.04 -13.30 10.42
N ASN A 75 -29.86 -13.06 11.71
CA ASN A 75 -29.44 -11.76 12.22
C ASN A 75 -27.94 -11.60 11.95
N HIS A 76 -27.61 -10.76 10.97
CA HIS A 76 -26.25 -10.37 10.64
C HIS A 76 -25.90 -9.08 11.39
N ARG A 77 -24.92 -9.16 12.28
CA ARG A 77 -24.52 -8.05 13.15
C ARG A 77 -23.03 -7.79 13.02
N ILE A 78 -22.69 -6.53 12.76
CA ILE A 78 -21.33 -6.00 12.67
C ILE A 78 -21.14 -5.01 13.80
N VAL A 79 -20.15 -5.27 14.66
CA VAL A 79 -19.84 -4.42 15.81
C VAL A 79 -18.35 -4.14 15.94
N THR A 80 -18.02 -3.09 16.68
CA THR A 80 -16.68 -2.88 17.20
C THR A 80 -16.66 -2.97 18.72
N LEU A 81 -15.53 -3.43 19.27
CA LEU A 81 -15.19 -3.31 20.68
C LEU A 81 -14.24 -2.14 20.85
N ASN A 82 -14.58 -1.22 21.73
CA ASN A 82 -13.87 0.04 21.90
C ASN A 82 -13.42 0.22 23.35
N GLU A 83 -12.26 0.83 23.56
CA GLU A 83 -11.87 1.35 24.88
C GLU A 83 -12.84 2.46 25.29
N SER A 84 -13.40 2.38 26.49
CA SER A 84 -14.36 3.37 27.00
C SER A 84 -13.76 4.77 27.18
N GLU A 85 -12.47 4.88 27.49
CA GLU A 85 -11.83 6.16 27.83
C GLU A 85 -11.53 7.04 26.61
N ASN A 86 -11.00 6.46 25.54
CA ASN A 86 -10.53 7.20 24.36
C ASN A 86 -11.27 6.82 23.08
N GLY A 87 -12.20 5.85 23.13
CA GLY A 87 -12.97 5.38 21.98
C GLY A 87 -12.18 4.54 20.98
N LYS A 88 -10.92 4.18 21.28
CA LYS A 88 -10.05 3.42 20.39
C LYS A 88 -10.67 2.07 20.09
N ILE A 89 -10.76 1.77 18.80
CA ILE A 89 -11.32 0.53 18.29
C ILE A 89 -10.28 -0.59 18.44
N LEU A 90 -10.61 -1.60 19.23
CA LEU A 90 -9.74 -2.73 19.56
C LEU A 90 -9.98 -3.93 18.64
N LEU A 91 -11.25 -4.16 18.31
CA LEU A 91 -11.70 -5.36 17.63
C LEU A 91 -12.94 -5.06 16.79
N TYR A 92 -13.01 -5.71 15.64
CA TYR A 92 -14.14 -5.69 14.72
C TYR A 92 -14.71 -7.11 14.66
N ALA A 93 -16.01 -7.26 14.93
CA ALA A 93 -16.67 -8.56 14.96
C ALA A 93 -17.87 -8.59 14.02
N VAL A 94 -17.96 -9.68 13.25
CA VAL A 94 -19.14 -10.03 12.44
C VAL A 94 -19.74 -11.28 13.04
N SER A 95 -21.04 -11.28 13.27
CA SER A 95 -21.76 -12.45 13.79
C SER A 95 -23.05 -12.71 13.04
N ASP A 96 -23.32 -13.98 12.77
CA ASP A 96 -24.57 -14.46 12.16
C ASP A 96 -25.28 -15.41 13.12
N THR A 97 -26.57 -15.17 13.31
CA THR A 97 -27.43 -15.95 14.22
C THR A 97 -28.74 -16.34 13.54
N PRO A 98 -29.11 -17.62 13.43
CA PRO A 98 -30.37 -18.03 12.83
C PRO A 98 -31.53 -17.67 13.74
N LEU A 99 -32.47 -16.88 13.21
CA LEU A 99 -33.62 -16.40 14.00
C LEU A 99 -34.57 -17.52 14.41
N SER A 100 -34.55 -18.64 13.69
CA SER A 100 -35.35 -19.84 13.94
C SER A 100 -34.97 -20.57 15.24
N ARG A 101 -33.76 -20.35 15.76
CA ARG A 101 -33.22 -21.04 16.95
C ARG A 101 -33.26 -20.17 18.22
N LEU A 102 -33.79 -18.95 18.12
CA LEU A 102 -33.80 -18.01 19.24
C LEU A 102 -35.12 -18.04 20.00
N GLU A 103 -35.03 -18.22 21.31
CA GLU A 103 -36.14 -17.94 22.22
C GLU A 103 -36.54 -16.46 22.16
N PRO A 104 -37.83 -16.10 22.29
CA PRO A 104 -38.30 -14.72 22.09
C PRO A 104 -37.57 -13.67 22.94
N SER A 105 -37.35 -13.95 24.24
CA SER A 105 -36.69 -13.01 25.14
C SER A 105 -35.22 -12.78 24.78
N PHE A 106 -34.51 -13.83 24.37
CA PHE A 106 -33.12 -13.73 23.93
C PHE A 106 -33.03 -13.03 22.58
N LYS A 107 -33.97 -13.30 21.66
CA LYS A 107 -34.08 -12.60 20.39
C LYS A 107 -34.24 -11.11 20.60
N ASP A 108 -35.14 -10.68 21.48
CA ASP A 108 -35.39 -9.26 21.74
C ASP A 108 -34.12 -8.54 22.22
N ASP A 109 -33.37 -9.13 23.16
CA ASP A 109 -32.12 -8.55 23.64
C ASP A 109 -30.99 -8.60 22.60
N LEU A 110 -30.90 -9.66 21.78
CA LEU A 110 -29.91 -9.76 20.70
C LEU A 110 -30.18 -8.74 19.58
N MET A 111 -31.45 -8.41 19.36
CA MET A 111 -31.87 -7.37 18.42
C MET A 111 -31.63 -5.94 18.95
N ARG A 112 -31.19 -5.79 20.21
CA ARG A 112 -30.72 -4.50 20.75
C ARG A 112 -29.26 -4.28 20.38
N ALA A 113 -29.01 -3.18 19.69
CA ALA A 113 -27.73 -2.90 19.04
C ALA A 113 -26.53 -2.85 20.00
N ASP A 114 -26.65 -2.38 21.23
CA ASP A 114 -25.46 -2.01 22.02
C ASP A 114 -25.14 -2.94 23.20
N ILE A 115 -25.66 -4.18 23.18
CA ILE A 115 -25.36 -5.18 24.22
C ILE A 115 -24.40 -6.24 23.66
N PRO A 116 -23.23 -6.50 24.30
CA PRO A 116 -22.33 -7.58 23.90
C PRO A 116 -23.01 -8.96 23.98
N ILE A 117 -22.81 -9.81 22.98
CA ILE A 117 -23.40 -11.16 22.93
C ILE A 117 -23.07 -11.96 24.20
N GLY A 118 -21.83 -11.87 24.70
CA GLY A 118 -21.42 -12.54 25.94
C GLY A 118 -22.22 -12.11 27.17
N ARG A 119 -22.60 -10.83 27.28
CA ARG A 119 -23.43 -10.31 28.38
C ARG A 119 -24.88 -10.78 28.25
N ILE A 120 -25.43 -10.80 27.03
CA ILE A 120 -26.79 -11.32 26.77
C ILE A 120 -26.86 -12.79 27.18
N MET A 121 -25.87 -13.60 26.79
CA MET A 121 -25.82 -15.01 27.18
C MET A 121 -25.78 -15.22 28.71
N GLN A 122 -25.05 -14.35 29.43
CA GLN A 122 -25.01 -14.39 30.90
C GLN A 122 -26.36 -14.01 31.53
N MET A 123 -27.03 -12.97 31.02
CA MET A 123 -28.34 -12.53 31.50
C MET A 123 -29.39 -13.65 31.39
N HIS A 124 -29.37 -14.39 30.28
CA HIS A 124 -30.28 -15.50 30.00
C HIS A 124 -29.76 -16.85 30.52
N ARG A 125 -28.60 -16.88 31.20
CA ARG A 125 -27.95 -18.09 31.76
C ARG A 125 -27.81 -19.23 30.74
N ILE A 126 -27.44 -18.87 29.51
CA ILE A 126 -27.28 -19.84 28.42
C ILE A 126 -25.99 -20.64 28.62
N GLU A 127 -26.14 -21.94 28.82
CA GLU A 127 -25.03 -22.88 28.80
C GLU A 127 -24.58 -23.12 27.36
N ALA A 128 -23.38 -22.65 27.04
CA ALA A 128 -22.80 -22.78 25.72
C ALA A 128 -21.31 -23.09 25.80
N ARG A 129 -20.79 -23.73 24.76
CA ARG A 129 -19.36 -23.89 24.52
C ARG A 129 -18.95 -23.16 23.25
N ARG A 130 -17.72 -22.67 23.21
CA ARG A 130 -17.13 -22.07 22.00
C ARG A 130 -16.24 -23.09 21.32
N GLU A 131 -16.42 -23.28 20.03
CA GLU A 131 -15.54 -24.13 19.21
C GLU A 131 -14.88 -23.28 18.12
N LEU A 132 -13.55 -23.20 18.17
CA LEU A 132 -12.74 -22.45 17.19
C LEU A 132 -12.65 -23.22 15.88
N ASP A 133 -12.90 -22.53 14.75
CA ASP A 133 -12.93 -23.13 13.42
C ASP A 133 -11.79 -22.67 12.50
N ASP A 134 -11.35 -21.42 12.64
CA ASP A 134 -10.42 -20.77 11.73
C ASP A 134 -9.62 -19.69 12.46
N VAL A 135 -8.33 -19.62 12.14
CA VAL A 135 -7.44 -18.55 12.56
C VAL A 135 -6.52 -18.22 11.39
N ARG A 136 -6.44 -16.95 11.03
CA ARG A 136 -5.69 -16.49 9.85
C ARG A 136 -5.18 -15.06 10.00
N VAL A 137 -4.15 -14.75 9.22
CA VAL A 137 -3.78 -13.36 8.91
C VAL A 137 -4.63 -12.90 7.72
N CYS A 138 -5.25 -11.74 7.85
CA CYS A 138 -5.88 -11.03 6.75
C CYS A 138 -5.11 -9.73 6.48
N ARG A 139 -5.38 -9.09 5.35
CA ARG A 139 -4.81 -7.78 5.01
C ARG A 139 -5.92 -6.74 5.07
N ALA A 140 -5.65 -5.58 5.66
CA ALA A 140 -6.63 -4.51 5.75
C ALA A 140 -7.02 -4.02 4.34
N ASP A 141 -8.31 -4.02 4.04
CA ASP A 141 -8.88 -3.36 2.87
C ASP A 141 -9.27 -1.91 3.20
N THR A 142 -9.84 -1.18 2.25
CA THR A 142 -10.29 0.21 2.45
C THR A 142 -11.35 0.33 3.56
N GLY A 143 -12.18 -0.69 3.77
CA GLY A 143 -13.22 -0.66 4.81
C GLY A 143 -12.61 -0.79 6.21
N ILE A 144 -11.88 -1.88 6.45
CA ILE A 144 -11.29 -2.18 7.76
C ILE A 144 -10.16 -1.21 8.12
N SER A 145 -9.37 -0.76 7.14
CA SER A 145 -8.32 0.25 7.39
C SER A 145 -8.90 1.55 7.96
N GLY A 146 -10.02 2.02 7.41
CA GLY A 146 -10.74 3.19 7.92
C GLY A 146 -11.34 2.98 9.31
N VAL A 147 -11.80 1.75 9.63
CA VAL A 147 -12.33 1.42 10.96
C VAL A 147 -11.25 1.43 12.03
N PHE A 148 -10.07 0.85 11.77
CA PHE A 148 -8.99 0.79 12.77
C PHE A 148 -8.00 1.95 12.70
N GLU A 149 -8.15 2.87 11.75
CA GLU A 149 -7.19 3.94 11.47
C GLU A 149 -5.76 3.41 11.22
N ILE A 150 -5.67 2.31 10.46
CA ILE A 150 -4.42 1.66 10.06
C ILE A 150 -4.20 1.80 8.54
N PHE A 151 -2.99 1.55 8.05
CA PHE A 151 -2.74 1.55 6.61
C PHE A 151 -3.41 0.36 5.91
N ARG A 152 -3.65 0.53 4.61
CA ARG A 152 -4.14 -0.58 3.79
C ARG A 152 -3.05 -1.64 3.73
N HIS A 153 -3.47 -2.89 3.65
CA HIS A 153 -2.60 -4.06 3.63
C HIS A 153 -1.78 -4.32 4.90
N GLU A 154 -1.96 -3.53 5.97
CA GLU A 154 -1.46 -3.94 7.28
C GLU A 154 -2.03 -5.30 7.68
N PRO A 155 -1.24 -6.14 8.37
CA PRO A 155 -1.70 -7.42 8.84
C PRO A 155 -2.77 -7.25 9.93
N LEU A 156 -3.85 -8.01 9.76
CA LEU A 156 -4.92 -8.19 10.72
C LEU A 156 -4.91 -9.63 11.20
N LEU A 157 -5.12 -9.85 12.49
CA LEU A 157 -5.33 -11.17 13.04
C LEU A 157 -6.83 -11.44 13.09
N SER A 158 -7.26 -12.54 12.49
CA SER A 158 -8.67 -12.94 12.43
C SER A 158 -8.85 -14.34 13.01
N ARG A 159 -9.90 -14.51 13.80
CA ARG A 159 -10.35 -15.81 14.29
C ARG A 159 -11.84 -15.96 14.05
N ARG A 160 -12.29 -17.18 13.75
CA ARG A 160 -13.69 -17.51 13.66
C ARG A 160 -13.99 -18.72 14.53
N TYR A 161 -15.10 -18.63 15.25
CA TYR A 161 -15.57 -19.67 16.16
C TYR A 161 -17.09 -19.71 16.17
N GLN A 162 -17.60 -20.81 16.70
CA GLN A 162 -19.02 -21.04 16.85
C GLN A 162 -19.39 -21.13 18.32
N ILE A 163 -20.54 -20.56 18.68
CA ILE A 163 -21.18 -20.76 19.97
C ILE A 163 -22.19 -21.88 19.80
N ILE A 164 -22.02 -22.98 20.53
CA ILE A 164 -22.85 -24.18 20.42
C ILE A 164 -23.71 -24.34 21.68
N THR A 165 -25.01 -24.53 21.49
CA THR A 165 -26.01 -24.75 22.54
C THR A 165 -26.88 -25.96 22.17
N GLY A 166 -27.18 -26.84 23.12
CA GLY A 166 -28.02 -28.02 22.85
C GLY A 166 -27.47 -28.96 21.76
N GLY A 167 -26.16 -28.92 21.51
CA GLY A 167 -25.50 -29.72 20.47
C GLY A 167 -25.53 -29.14 19.05
N ALA A 168 -26.14 -27.97 18.83
CA ALA A 168 -26.20 -27.30 17.54
C ALA A 168 -25.51 -25.92 17.56
N PRO A 169 -24.91 -25.46 16.43
CA PRO A 169 -24.38 -24.11 16.32
C PRO A 169 -25.49 -23.05 16.46
N LEU A 170 -25.32 -22.10 17.36
CA LEU A 170 -26.25 -21.00 17.56
C LEU A 170 -25.76 -19.71 16.91
N ILE A 171 -24.46 -19.40 17.04
CA ILE A 171 -23.88 -18.16 16.52
C ILE A 171 -22.54 -18.49 15.90
N THR A 172 -22.28 -18.02 14.69
CA THR A 172 -20.93 -17.97 14.12
C THR A 172 -20.40 -16.56 14.29
N ILE A 173 -19.16 -16.41 14.77
CA ILE A 173 -18.55 -15.12 15.06
C ILE A 173 -17.15 -15.09 14.44
N ARG A 174 -16.89 -14.08 13.61
CA ARG A 174 -15.56 -13.73 13.14
C ARG A 174 -15.10 -12.44 13.80
N GLU A 175 -14.02 -12.53 14.56
CA GLU A 175 -13.39 -11.41 15.21
C GLU A 175 -12.07 -11.09 14.50
N THR A 176 -11.82 -9.82 14.25
CA THR A 176 -10.63 -9.33 13.55
C THR A 176 -10.08 -8.15 14.32
N PHE A 177 -8.76 -8.10 14.48
CA PHE A 177 -8.09 -7.02 15.20
C PHE A 177 -6.72 -6.69 14.57
N PRO A 178 -6.24 -5.44 14.68
CA PRO A 178 -4.94 -5.07 14.14
C PRO A 178 -3.83 -5.84 14.84
N TYR A 179 -2.94 -6.44 14.05
CA TYR A 179 -1.76 -7.16 14.57
C TYR A 179 -1.00 -6.28 15.59
N CYS A 180 -0.77 -5.03 15.19
CA CYS A 180 0.08 -4.07 15.87
C CYS A 180 -0.49 -3.58 17.22
N ASN A 181 -1.79 -3.76 17.48
CA ASN A 181 -2.44 -3.23 18.69
C ASN A 181 -2.12 -4.05 19.95
N PHE A 182 -1.67 -5.30 19.78
CA PHE A 182 -1.45 -6.25 20.86
C PHE A 182 -0.03 -6.79 20.91
N THR A 183 0.94 -5.99 20.44
CA THR A 183 2.37 -6.34 20.50
C THR A 183 3.03 -5.78 21.75
N ASP A 184 4.00 -6.52 22.31
CA ASP A 184 4.72 -6.14 23.54
C ASP A 184 5.76 -5.03 23.31
N GLU A 185 6.10 -4.76 22.06
CA GLU A 185 7.15 -3.82 21.66
C GLU A 185 6.59 -2.76 20.70
N ALA A 186 7.04 -1.52 20.87
CA ALA A 186 6.71 -0.44 19.96
C ALA A 186 7.29 -0.71 18.56
N ARG A 187 6.45 -0.53 17.53
CA ARG A 187 6.83 -0.69 16.13
C ARG A 187 6.58 0.59 15.36
N VAL A 188 7.33 0.77 14.29
CA VAL A 188 7.10 1.81 13.30
C VAL A 188 6.65 1.14 12.02
N ILE A 189 5.50 1.57 11.52
CA ILE A 189 4.97 1.14 10.23
C ILE A 189 5.01 2.32 9.27
N VAL A 190 5.47 2.09 8.06
CA VAL A 190 5.56 3.08 7.00
C VAL A 190 4.83 2.55 5.77
N GLU A 191 3.84 3.31 5.31
CA GLU A 191 3.21 3.10 4.01
C GLU A 191 3.73 4.16 3.03
N ALA A 192 4.25 3.72 1.88
CA ALA A 192 4.79 4.60 0.85
C ALA A 192 4.12 4.34 -0.50
N PRO A 193 3.70 5.40 -1.23
CA PRO A 193 3.01 5.23 -2.50
C PRO A 193 3.93 4.78 -3.61
N ALA A 194 3.42 4.09 -4.64
CA ALA A 194 4.12 4.04 -5.91
C ALA A 194 4.15 5.41 -6.60
N ARG A 195 4.93 5.53 -7.68
CA ARG A 195 4.94 6.75 -8.50
C ARG A 195 5.08 6.43 -9.97
N ILE A 196 4.39 7.22 -10.79
CA ILE A 196 4.61 7.31 -12.22
C ILE A 196 5.73 8.32 -12.47
N HIS A 197 6.69 7.97 -13.33
CA HIS A 197 7.70 8.89 -13.82
C HIS A 197 7.44 9.19 -15.30
N MET A 198 6.90 10.38 -15.57
CA MET A 198 6.42 10.78 -16.89
C MET A 198 7.55 11.15 -17.85
N GLY A 199 8.70 11.62 -17.36
CA GLY A 199 9.86 11.93 -18.20
C GLY A 199 10.92 12.79 -17.52
N LEU A 200 12.04 12.97 -18.23
CA LEU A 200 13.10 13.94 -17.92
C LEU A 200 13.06 15.10 -18.93
N ILE A 201 13.29 16.32 -18.47
CA ILE A 201 13.12 17.56 -19.24
C ILE A 201 14.36 17.87 -20.10
N ASP A 202 15.52 18.11 -19.46
CA ASP A 202 16.74 18.54 -20.13
C ASP A 202 17.84 17.46 -20.05
N MET A 203 17.86 16.60 -21.07
CA MET A 203 18.97 15.66 -21.29
C MET A 203 19.97 16.18 -22.33
N ASN A 204 20.07 17.50 -22.51
CA ASN A 204 20.99 18.16 -23.43
C ASN A 204 22.15 18.83 -22.70
N GLY A 205 21.87 19.54 -21.60
CA GLY A 205 22.90 20.11 -20.71
C GLY A 205 23.53 21.43 -21.15
N SER A 206 23.20 21.96 -22.33
CA SER A 206 23.79 23.22 -22.84
C SER A 206 23.42 24.46 -22.01
N SER A 207 22.35 24.38 -21.22
CA SER A 207 21.87 25.43 -20.31
C SER A 207 22.68 25.51 -18.99
N GLY A 208 23.62 24.60 -18.76
CA GLY A 208 24.30 24.45 -17.46
C GLY A 208 23.45 23.72 -16.42
N ARG A 209 22.33 23.10 -16.83
CA ARG A 209 21.52 22.19 -16.01
C ARG A 209 21.14 20.95 -16.79
N VAL A 210 20.88 19.85 -16.09
CA VAL A 210 20.39 18.59 -16.68
C VAL A 210 19.30 17.95 -15.82
N ASP A 211 18.66 16.95 -16.41
CA ASP A 211 17.58 16.16 -15.85
C ASP A 211 16.27 16.95 -15.77
N GLY A 212 15.71 17.18 -14.58
CA GLY A 212 14.38 17.78 -14.42
C GLY A 212 13.31 16.73 -14.60
N GLY A 213 12.83 16.16 -13.50
CA GLY A 213 11.82 15.12 -13.51
C GLY A 213 10.39 15.65 -13.56
N ILE A 214 9.50 14.85 -14.13
CA ILE A 214 8.05 15.02 -14.06
C ILE A 214 7.43 13.72 -13.58
N GLY A 215 6.52 13.77 -12.61
CA GLY A 215 5.76 12.59 -12.23
C GLY A 215 4.79 12.83 -11.10
N LEU A 216 4.12 11.76 -10.66
CA LEU A 216 3.11 11.81 -9.61
C LEU A 216 3.08 10.52 -8.81
N SER A 217 2.64 10.60 -7.56
CA SER A 217 2.35 9.42 -6.73
C SER A 217 0.97 8.85 -7.01
N VAL A 218 0.87 7.53 -6.96
CA VAL A 218 -0.39 6.79 -7.06
C VAL A 218 -0.70 6.09 -5.74
N GLU A 219 -1.97 5.87 -5.49
CA GLU A 219 -2.49 5.28 -4.26
C GLU A 219 -2.21 3.77 -4.20
N ASP A 220 -2.34 3.07 -5.33
CA ASP A 220 -1.92 1.68 -5.49
C ASP A 220 -1.06 1.48 -6.75
N PRO A 221 -0.09 0.55 -6.71
CA PRO A 221 0.32 -0.24 -5.55
C PRO A 221 1.09 0.59 -4.51
N ALA A 222 1.26 0.05 -3.29
CA ALA A 222 1.99 0.69 -2.20
C ALA A 222 3.01 -0.26 -1.56
N VAL A 223 4.03 0.32 -0.92
CA VAL A 223 4.99 -0.40 -0.05
C VAL A 223 4.54 -0.25 1.40
N VAL A 224 4.50 -1.34 2.16
CA VAL A 224 4.24 -1.33 3.60
C VAL A 224 5.38 -2.03 4.31
N ILE A 225 6.12 -1.28 5.13
CA ILE A 225 7.24 -1.77 5.94
C ILE A 225 6.92 -1.58 7.41
N GLU A 226 7.19 -2.61 8.20
CA GLU A 226 7.20 -2.55 9.65
C GLU A 226 8.63 -2.72 10.16
N ALA A 227 9.02 -1.96 11.18
CA ALA A 227 10.29 -2.14 11.87
C ALA A 227 10.12 -2.02 13.39
N LYS A 228 10.92 -2.79 14.12
CA LYS A 228 11.14 -2.62 15.57
C LYS A 228 12.61 -2.72 15.92
N ARG A 229 12.99 -2.20 17.09
CA ARG A 229 14.37 -2.32 17.60
C ARG A 229 14.70 -3.79 17.88
N SER A 230 15.95 -4.18 17.62
CA SER A 230 16.46 -5.53 17.90
C SER A 230 17.96 -5.46 18.19
N GLY A 231 18.51 -6.51 18.80
CA GLY A 231 19.97 -6.66 18.97
C GLY A 231 20.70 -6.89 17.65
N GLU A 232 20.02 -7.51 16.67
CA GLU A 232 20.56 -7.87 15.36
C GLU A 232 19.65 -7.40 14.23
N LEU A 233 20.19 -7.29 13.00
CA LEU A 233 19.41 -6.97 11.82
C LEU A 233 18.80 -8.24 11.23
N SER A 234 17.47 -8.31 11.18
CA SER A 234 16.73 -9.39 10.53
C SER A 234 15.66 -8.82 9.61
N VAL A 235 15.55 -9.37 8.40
CA VAL A 235 14.60 -8.90 7.38
C VAL A 235 13.73 -10.05 6.90
N ARG A 236 12.41 -9.82 6.87
CA ARG A 236 11.39 -10.74 6.33
C ARG A 236 10.71 -10.12 5.11
N GLY A 237 10.51 -10.90 4.05
CA GLY A 237 9.90 -10.50 2.79
C GLY A 237 10.24 -11.50 1.68
N ASP A 238 9.81 -11.25 0.45
CA ASP A 238 10.32 -11.97 -0.72
C ASP A 238 11.84 -11.81 -0.84
N GLU A 239 12.54 -12.83 -1.35
CA GLU A 239 14.02 -12.91 -1.30
C GLU A 239 14.70 -11.68 -1.92
N GLU A 240 14.23 -11.26 -3.09
CA GLU A 240 14.81 -10.11 -3.82
C GLU A 240 14.59 -8.79 -3.07
N SER A 241 13.37 -8.52 -2.61
CA SER A 241 13.08 -7.27 -1.88
C SER A 241 13.69 -7.27 -0.49
N ALA A 242 13.78 -8.43 0.17
CA ALA A 242 14.40 -8.57 1.49
C ALA A 242 15.89 -8.22 1.45
N GLU A 243 16.61 -8.59 0.39
CA GLU A 243 18.02 -8.19 0.24
C GLU A 243 18.16 -6.67 0.07
N ARG A 244 17.31 -6.05 -0.74
CA ARG A 244 17.31 -4.58 -0.90
C ARG A 244 17.01 -3.85 0.41
N VAL A 245 16.08 -4.37 1.21
CA VAL A 245 15.76 -3.84 2.54
C VAL A 245 16.96 -4.01 3.47
N ARG A 246 17.61 -5.17 3.48
CA ARG A 246 18.82 -5.43 4.27
C ARG A 246 19.95 -4.47 3.95
N GLU A 247 20.33 -4.35 2.68
CA GLU A 247 21.38 -3.42 2.24
C GLU A 247 21.06 -1.96 2.62
N THR A 248 19.79 -1.57 2.53
CA THR A 248 19.35 -0.23 2.92
C THR A 248 19.44 -0.04 4.42
N ALA A 249 18.99 -1.03 5.20
CA ALA A 249 18.98 -0.99 6.65
C ALA A 249 20.40 -0.89 7.20
N GLU A 250 21.36 -1.64 6.67
CA GLU A 250 22.78 -1.56 7.05
C GLU A 250 23.35 -0.16 6.84
N LYS A 251 23.11 0.44 5.65
CA LYS A 251 23.54 1.81 5.34
C LYS A 251 22.96 2.82 6.32
N VAL A 252 21.68 2.70 6.63
CA VAL A 252 20.97 3.64 7.53
C VAL A 252 21.42 3.47 8.97
N LEU A 253 21.50 2.24 9.49
CA LEU A 253 21.98 1.97 10.85
C LEU A 253 23.42 2.46 11.04
N ALA A 254 24.30 2.24 10.06
CA ALA A 254 25.66 2.76 10.07
C ALA A 254 25.68 4.29 10.07
N ALA A 255 24.88 4.95 9.23
CA ALA A 255 24.76 6.41 9.19
C ALA A 255 24.18 7.02 10.47
N LEU A 256 23.36 6.25 11.21
CA LEU A 256 22.81 6.63 12.50
C LEU A 256 23.72 6.28 13.69
N GLY A 257 24.81 5.54 13.47
CA GLY A 257 25.74 5.11 14.52
C GLY A 257 25.15 4.08 15.50
N VAL A 258 24.14 3.32 15.08
CA VAL A 258 23.45 2.33 15.92
C VAL A 258 24.32 1.09 16.07
N GLN A 259 24.59 0.68 17.32
CA GLN A 259 25.38 -0.53 17.64
C GLN A 259 24.53 -1.82 17.72
N GLY A 260 23.20 -1.68 17.71
CA GLY A 260 22.25 -2.81 17.59
C GLY A 260 21.71 -2.97 16.18
N GLY A 261 20.55 -3.59 16.03
CA GLY A 261 19.90 -3.84 14.76
C GLY A 261 18.41 -3.53 14.75
N ALA A 262 17.68 -4.13 13.83
CA ALA A 262 16.24 -3.98 13.73
C ALA A 262 15.63 -5.26 13.16
N GLU A 263 14.46 -5.64 13.65
CA GLU A 263 13.62 -6.60 12.92
C GLU A 263 12.72 -5.81 11.97
N ILE A 264 12.83 -6.09 10.68
CA ILE A 264 12.10 -5.42 9.61
C ILE A 264 11.27 -6.44 8.85
N THR A 265 9.99 -6.15 8.66
CA THR A 265 9.08 -6.96 7.85
C THR A 265 8.54 -6.13 6.69
N LEU A 266 8.73 -6.60 5.47
CA LEU A 266 8.12 -6.05 4.27
C LEU A 266 6.76 -6.74 4.06
N HIS A 267 5.68 -6.09 4.49
CA HIS A 267 4.33 -6.65 4.42
C HIS A 267 3.73 -6.58 3.01
N ARG A 268 4.05 -5.53 2.26
CA ARG A 268 3.61 -5.35 0.88
C ARG A 268 4.65 -4.64 0.07
N THR A 269 4.80 -5.08 -1.18
CA THR A 269 5.60 -4.46 -2.21
C THR A 269 4.98 -4.75 -3.57
N TYR A 270 5.61 -4.23 -4.62
CA TYR A 270 5.26 -4.47 -6.01
C TYR A 270 6.53 -4.71 -6.82
N PRO A 271 6.45 -5.36 -8.00
CA PRO A 271 7.63 -5.79 -8.75
C PRO A 271 8.69 -4.71 -8.97
N GLY A 272 9.95 -5.15 -9.01
CA GLY A 272 11.08 -4.36 -9.46
C GLY A 272 10.91 -3.89 -10.89
N HIS A 273 11.54 -2.76 -11.25
CA HIS A 273 11.83 -2.43 -12.66
C HIS A 273 10.64 -2.36 -13.64
N ILE A 274 9.41 -2.27 -13.13
CA ILE A 274 8.20 -2.06 -13.94
C ILE A 274 7.92 -0.59 -14.27
N GLY A 275 8.71 0.35 -13.76
CA GLY A 275 8.52 1.79 -14.00
C GLY A 275 7.74 2.52 -12.89
N LEU A 276 7.36 1.80 -11.83
CA LEU A 276 6.65 2.36 -10.65
C LEU A 276 7.58 2.68 -9.46
N GLY A 277 8.88 2.53 -9.66
CA GLY A 277 9.91 2.98 -8.73
C GLY A 277 9.97 2.27 -7.36
N SER A 278 9.59 1.00 -7.29
CA SER A 278 9.66 0.17 -6.07
C SER A 278 10.99 0.31 -5.33
N GLY A 279 12.12 0.20 -6.02
CA GLY A 279 13.45 0.25 -5.40
C GLY A 279 13.74 1.53 -4.60
N THR A 280 13.24 2.69 -5.03
CA THR A 280 13.39 3.93 -4.25
C THR A 280 12.37 4.00 -3.12
N GLN A 281 11.11 3.55 -3.32
CA GLN A 281 10.12 3.57 -2.25
C GLN A 281 10.46 2.62 -1.11
N ILE A 282 10.91 1.41 -1.41
CA ILE A 282 11.41 0.45 -0.41
C ILE A 282 12.58 1.06 0.37
N ALA A 283 13.54 1.68 -0.32
CA ALA A 283 14.70 2.27 0.33
C ALA A 283 14.31 3.45 1.26
N LEU A 284 13.45 4.36 0.79
CA LEU A 284 12.98 5.49 1.59
C LEU A 284 12.08 5.05 2.75
N ALA A 285 11.20 4.07 2.54
CA ALA A 285 10.34 3.52 3.61
C ALA A 285 11.17 2.82 4.69
N THR A 286 12.17 2.02 4.30
CA THR A 286 13.11 1.38 5.24
C THR A 286 13.87 2.43 6.05
N ALA A 287 14.43 3.44 5.37
CA ALA A 287 15.18 4.50 6.04
C ALA A 287 14.28 5.34 6.96
N ARG A 288 13.04 5.61 6.55
CA ARG A 288 12.05 6.31 7.36
C ARG A 288 11.71 5.53 8.62
N ALA A 289 11.45 4.23 8.50
CA ALA A 289 11.13 3.36 9.64
C ALA A 289 12.29 3.33 10.66
N LEU A 290 13.52 3.13 10.19
CA LEU A 290 14.71 3.12 11.05
C LEU A 290 15.02 4.49 11.66
N SER A 291 14.88 5.58 10.89
CA SER A 291 15.05 6.92 11.44
C SER A 291 14.02 7.22 12.53
N ALA A 292 12.76 6.84 12.36
CA ALA A 292 11.74 7.01 13.38
C ALA A 292 12.02 6.18 14.64
N LEU A 293 12.61 4.98 14.50
CA LEU A 293 13.00 4.16 15.64
C LEU A 293 14.19 4.71 16.43
N TYR A 294 15.17 5.33 15.77
CA TYR A 294 16.46 5.66 16.39
C TYR A 294 16.74 7.16 16.51
N ARG A 295 16.54 7.90 15.42
CA ARG A 295 16.75 9.35 15.36
C ARG A 295 16.00 9.91 14.15
N PRO A 296 14.94 10.73 14.35
CA PRO A 296 14.15 11.28 13.25
C PRO A 296 15.04 12.07 12.27
N LEU A 297 14.86 11.81 10.97
CA LEU A 297 15.54 12.49 9.88
C LEU A 297 14.52 13.00 8.85
N GLY A 298 14.84 14.10 8.17
CA GLY A 298 14.08 14.62 7.03
C GLY A 298 14.17 13.71 5.81
N VAL A 299 13.19 13.83 4.89
CA VAL A 299 13.11 12.96 3.70
C VAL A 299 14.33 13.13 2.79
N ARG A 300 14.83 14.35 2.64
CA ARG A 300 16.05 14.62 1.85
C ARG A 300 17.30 14.00 2.47
N GLU A 301 17.39 13.97 3.80
CA GLU A 301 18.53 13.36 4.51
C GLU A 301 18.54 11.85 4.34
N ILE A 302 17.38 11.19 4.55
CA ILE A 302 17.29 9.75 4.33
C ILE A 302 17.55 9.39 2.86
N ALA A 303 17.06 10.20 1.90
CA ALA A 303 17.32 10.00 0.48
C ALA A 303 18.81 10.09 0.13
N ALA A 304 19.53 11.03 0.74
CA ALA A 304 20.98 11.14 0.59
C ALA A 304 21.71 9.91 1.16
N ILE A 305 21.32 9.44 2.36
CA ILE A 305 21.89 8.24 2.98
C ILE A 305 21.70 7.00 2.10
N VAL A 306 20.52 6.82 1.53
CA VAL A 306 20.21 5.64 0.69
C VAL A 306 20.63 5.80 -0.79
N GLY A 307 21.23 6.95 -1.15
CA GLY A 307 21.72 7.22 -2.50
C GLY A 307 20.61 7.30 -3.55
N ARG A 308 19.48 7.94 -3.24
CA ARG A 308 18.34 8.13 -4.15
C ARG A 308 18.11 9.60 -4.46
N GLY A 309 17.58 9.89 -5.66
CA GLY A 309 17.22 11.24 -6.11
C GLY A 309 18.28 11.98 -6.94
N GLY A 310 19.40 11.34 -7.33
CA GLY A 310 20.51 12.00 -8.02
C GLY A 310 20.36 12.24 -9.54
N THR A 311 19.18 11.95 -10.10
CA THR A 311 18.83 12.27 -11.50
C THR A 311 17.41 12.80 -11.56
N SER A 312 16.45 12.07 -10.97
CA SER A 312 15.07 12.53 -10.83
C SER A 312 14.71 12.61 -9.35
N GLY A 313 14.27 13.79 -8.90
CA GLY A 313 13.80 14.04 -7.55
C GLY A 313 12.37 13.54 -7.30
N ILE A 314 11.66 13.13 -8.36
CA ILE A 314 10.24 12.70 -8.30
C ILE A 314 9.99 11.62 -7.25
N GLY A 315 10.80 10.56 -7.23
CA GLY A 315 10.60 9.46 -6.27
C GLY A 315 10.72 9.91 -4.81
N THR A 316 11.60 10.86 -4.53
CA THR A 316 11.81 11.43 -3.19
C THR A 316 10.74 12.46 -2.84
N ALA A 317 10.39 13.34 -3.78
CA ALA A 317 9.39 14.39 -3.58
C ALA A 317 7.95 13.84 -3.45
N THR A 318 7.63 12.77 -4.19
CA THR A 318 6.36 12.05 -4.05
C THR A 318 6.32 11.26 -2.75
N PHE A 319 7.43 10.68 -2.29
CA PHE A 319 7.51 10.10 -0.94
C PHE A 319 7.32 11.15 0.16
N GLU A 320 7.80 12.37 -0.04
CA GLU A 320 7.67 13.43 0.98
C GLU A 320 6.24 13.96 1.12
N SER A 321 5.53 14.18 0.02
CA SER A 321 4.23 14.88 0.09
C SER A 321 3.22 14.50 -0.99
N GLY A 322 3.55 13.52 -1.83
CA GLY A 322 2.68 13.07 -2.90
C GLY A 322 2.32 14.14 -3.93
N GLY A 323 1.24 13.91 -4.65
CA GLY A 323 0.70 14.76 -5.71
C GLY A 323 1.52 14.72 -7.00
N PHE A 324 1.26 15.69 -7.87
CA PHE A 324 2.05 15.94 -9.08
C PHE A 324 3.27 16.80 -8.76
N ILE A 325 4.42 16.42 -9.31
CA ILE A 325 5.71 17.04 -9.03
C ILE A 325 6.45 17.30 -10.34
N LEU A 326 7.07 18.49 -10.39
CA LEU A 326 8.14 18.81 -11.32
C LEU A 326 9.35 19.32 -10.54
N ASP A 327 10.52 18.74 -10.82
CA ASP A 327 11.80 19.17 -10.26
C ASP A 327 12.68 19.89 -11.30
N GLY A 328 13.63 20.67 -10.81
CA GLY A 328 14.51 21.51 -11.61
C GLY A 328 15.83 20.85 -12.00
N GLY A 329 15.95 19.53 -11.84
CA GLY A 329 17.16 18.79 -12.14
C GLY A 329 18.37 19.28 -11.35
N HIS A 330 19.56 19.19 -11.95
CA HIS A 330 20.83 19.46 -11.27
C HIS A 330 21.68 20.45 -12.04
N SER A 331 22.57 21.15 -11.33
CA SER A 331 23.62 21.92 -12.00
C SER A 331 24.55 21.01 -12.79
N PHE A 332 24.92 21.42 -14.01
CA PHE A 332 25.67 20.61 -14.96
C PHE A 332 26.92 21.30 -15.48
N GLY A 333 27.99 20.53 -15.62
CA GLY A 333 29.28 20.98 -16.17
C GLY A 333 30.45 20.71 -15.22
N PRO A 334 31.65 21.23 -15.53
CA PRO A 334 32.87 20.95 -14.74
C PRO A 334 32.78 21.36 -13.27
N SER A 335 31.98 22.38 -12.96
CA SER A 335 31.73 22.88 -11.60
C SER A 335 30.31 22.60 -11.09
N GLY A 336 29.52 21.80 -11.83
CA GLY A 336 28.17 21.41 -11.45
C GLY A 336 28.15 20.17 -10.56
N GLU A 337 27.00 19.89 -9.96
CA GLU A 337 26.75 18.65 -9.22
C GLU A 337 26.91 17.40 -10.11
N LYS A 338 26.62 17.56 -11.42
CA LYS A 338 26.79 16.51 -12.42
C LYS A 338 27.69 16.98 -13.57
N SER A 339 28.57 16.10 -14.02
CA SER A 339 29.40 16.31 -15.22
C SER A 339 29.11 15.29 -16.34
N ASN A 340 28.18 14.37 -16.11
CA ASN A 340 27.79 13.33 -17.04
C ASN A 340 26.30 12.97 -16.91
N PHE A 341 25.74 12.38 -17.96
CA PHE A 341 24.39 11.82 -17.98
C PHE A 341 24.42 10.41 -17.38
N ARG A 342 23.62 10.18 -16.34
CA ARG A 342 23.53 8.90 -15.62
C ARG A 342 22.20 8.79 -14.89
N PRO A 343 21.71 7.56 -14.66
CA PRO A 343 20.52 7.32 -13.85
C PRO A 343 20.77 7.54 -12.36
N SER A 344 19.69 7.70 -11.59
CA SER A 344 19.76 8.05 -10.16
C SER A 344 20.59 7.06 -9.33
N SER A 345 20.51 5.76 -9.65
CA SER A 345 21.25 4.69 -8.98
C SER A 345 22.78 4.79 -9.17
N ALA A 346 23.23 5.46 -10.23
CA ALA A 346 24.64 5.70 -10.55
C ALA A 346 25.11 7.13 -10.16
N SER A 347 24.20 7.99 -9.72
CA SER A 347 24.46 9.39 -9.33
C SER A 347 24.84 9.54 -7.86
N LYS A 348 25.91 8.84 -7.43
CA LYS A 348 26.41 8.91 -6.05
C LYS A 348 26.84 10.32 -5.67
N GLY A 349 26.47 10.75 -4.46
CA GLY A 349 26.84 12.06 -3.92
C GLY A 349 26.04 13.25 -4.45
N VAL A 350 25.05 13.01 -5.32
CA VAL A 350 24.15 14.06 -5.83
C VAL A 350 22.92 14.11 -4.92
N THR A 351 22.64 15.26 -4.32
CA THR A 351 21.44 15.46 -3.50
C THR A 351 20.18 15.53 -4.35
N PRO A 352 18.99 15.16 -3.83
CA PRO A 352 17.74 15.26 -4.57
C PRO A 352 17.51 16.65 -5.21
N ALA A 353 17.06 16.67 -6.46
CA ALA A 353 16.78 17.89 -7.21
C ALA A 353 15.76 18.80 -6.47
N PRO A 354 15.88 20.13 -6.59
CA PRO A 354 14.91 21.05 -6.04
C PRO A 354 13.56 20.91 -6.76
N VAL A 355 12.49 20.72 -6.00
CA VAL A 355 11.12 20.76 -6.52
C VAL A 355 10.78 22.19 -6.92
N LEU A 356 10.41 22.42 -8.19
CA LEU A 356 10.01 23.72 -8.70
C LEU A 356 8.50 23.91 -8.69
N PHE A 357 7.75 22.81 -8.84
CA PHE A 357 6.30 22.85 -8.83
C PHE A 357 5.74 21.59 -8.15
N ARG A 358 4.73 21.82 -7.30
CA ARG A 358 3.94 20.78 -6.65
C ARG A 358 2.48 21.18 -6.71
N HIS A 359 1.62 20.25 -7.09
CA HIS A 359 0.17 20.48 -7.09
C HIS A 359 -0.56 19.19 -6.73
N PRO A 360 -1.65 19.25 -5.94
CA PRO A 360 -2.56 18.13 -5.80
C PRO A 360 -3.06 17.70 -7.18
N PHE A 361 -2.95 16.43 -7.50
CA PHE A 361 -3.56 15.89 -8.70
C PHE A 361 -5.08 15.82 -8.49
N PRO A 362 -5.92 16.20 -9.47
CA PRO A 362 -7.37 16.22 -9.30
C PRO A 362 -7.93 14.86 -8.86
N GLU A 363 -8.77 14.85 -7.82
CA GLU A 363 -9.30 13.62 -7.20
C GLU A 363 -10.36 12.93 -8.07
N ASP A 364 -11.01 13.69 -8.95
CA ASP A 364 -12.00 13.25 -9.93
C ASP A 364 -11.38 12.57 -11.14
N TRP A 365 -10.05 12.64 -11.31
CA TRP A 365 -9.34 11.93 -12.37
C TRP A 365 -8.93 10.53 -11.92
N GLN A 366 -9.15 9.55 -12.79
CA GLN A 366 -8.73 8.18 -12.58
C GLN A 366 -7.40 7.91 -13.30
N ILE A 367 -6.66 6.95 -12.76
CA ILE A 367 -5.40 6.50 -13.33
C ILE A 367 -5.47 5.00 -13.54
N LEU A 368 -5.31 4.56 -14.78
CA LEU A 368 -5.09 3.15 -15.11
C LEU A 368 -3.59 2.87 -15.17
N LEU A 369 -3.16 1.81 -14.50
CA LEU A 369 -1.82 1.22 -14.65
C LEU A 369 -1.97 -0.12 -15.39
N ALA A 370 -1.44 -0.20 -16.60
CA ALA A 370 -1.39 -1.43 -17.39
C ALA A 370 0.05 -1.92 -17.47
N THR A 371 0.33 -3.06 -16.83
CA THR A 371 1.67 -3.64 -16.71
C THR A 371 1.69 -5.04 -17.29
N PRO A 372 2.14 -5.21 -18.55
CA PRO A 372 2.25 -6.53 -19.17
C PRO A 372 3.27 -7.43 -18.45
N ALA A 373 3.03 -8.74 -18.44
CA ALA A 373 3.96 -9.73 -17.90
C ALA A 373 5.07 -10.07 -18.90
N ILE A 374 5.86 -9.06 -19.26
CA ILE A 374 7.02 -9.15 -20.16
C ILE A 374 8.32 -8.91 -19.38
N PRO A 375 9.50 -9.23 -19.95
CA PRO A 375 10.77 -8.96 -19.29
C PRO A 375 10.87 -7.51 -18.80
N GLU A 376 11.52 -7.33 -17.65
CA GLU A 376 11.69 -6.03 -17.01
C GLU A 376 12.37 -5.00 -17.92
N GLY A 377 12.07 -3.72 -17.66
CA GLY A 377 12.70 -2.61 -18.34
C GLY A 377 14.21 -2.51 -18.09
N ALA A 378 14.88 -1.66 -18.86
CA ALA A 378 16.30 -1.42 -18.70
C ALA A 378 16.63 -0.94 -17.27
N SER A 379 17.57 -1.64 -16.62
CA SER A 379 18.00 -1.35 -15.25
C SER A 379 19.51 -1.52 -15.08
N GLY A 380 20.06 -0.91 -14.02
CA GLY A 380 21.46 -1.08 -13.65
C GLY A 380 22.42 -0.67 -14.77
N LYS A 381 23.24 -1.61 -15.26
CA LYS A 381 24.24 -1.33 -16.31
C LYS A 381 23.59 -0.98 -17.65
N ALA A 382 22.51 -1.64 -18.02
CA ALA A 382 21.81 -1.36 -19.28
C ALA A 382 21.27 0.08 -19.30
N GLU A 383 20.69 0.54 -18.19
CA GLU A 383 20.24 1.92 -18.03
C GLU A 383 21.40 2.92 -18.16
N VAL A 384 22.53 2.66 -17.50
CA VAL A 384 23.73 3.51 -17.63
C VAL A 384 24.22 3.61 -19.08
N ASP A 385 24.21 2.50 -19.81
CA ASP A 385 24.65 2.46 -21.20
C ASP A 385 23.68 3.23 -22.12
N ILE A 386 22.37 3.19 -21.87
CA ILE A 386 21.38 3.99 -22.62
C ILE A 386 21.63 5.49 -22.44
N PHE A 387 21.81 5.96 -21.21
CA PHE A 387 22.11 7.38 -20.95
C PHE A 387 23.38 7.82 -21.68
N ARG A 388 24.41 6.95 -21.71
CA ARG A 388 25.65 7.24 -22.42
C ARG A 388 25.50 7.27 -23.93
N GLN A 389 24.67 6.38 -24.49
CA GLN A 389 24.51 6.24 -25.94
C GLN A 389 23.58 7.29 -26.55
N HIS A 390 22.57 7.73 -25.79
CA HIS A 390 21.49 8.56 -26.30
C HIS A 390 21.48 10.01 -25.79
N CYS A 391 22.38 10.36 -24.87
CA CYS A 391 22.57 11.74 -24.42
C CYS A 391 23.89 12.33 -24.96
N PRO A 392 23.92 13.63 -25.33
CA PRO A 392 22.84 14.61 -25.17
C PRO A 392 21.72 14.43 -26.22
N VAL A 393 20.47 14.65 -25.81
CA VAL A 393 19.32 14.71 -26.74
C VAL A 393 19.31 16.05 -27.49
N PRO A 394 18.62 16.17 -28.64
CA PRO A 394 18.56 17.43 -29.39
C PRO A 394 17.93 18.58 -28.60
N LEU A 395 18.54 19.78 -28.64
CA LEU A 395 18.05 20.96 -27.93
C LEU A 395 16.62 21.34 -28.36
N SER A 396 16.28 21.19 -29.65
CA SER A 396 14.93 21.47 -30.15
C SER A 396 13.87 20.60 -29.49
N GLU A 397 14.20 19.35 -29.13
CA GLU A 397 13.28 18.46 -28.42
C GLU A 397 13.11 18.87 -26.95
N VAL A 398 14.20 19.30 -26.29
CA VAL A 398 14.14 19.87 -24.93
C VAL A 398 13.28 21.14 -24.92
N GLN A 399 13.45 22.02 -25.90
CA GLN A 399 12.66 23.25 -26.02
C GLN A 399 11.17 22.95 -26.26
N ALA A 400 10.84 21.99 -27.13
CA ALA A 400 9.47 21.55 -27.37
C ALA A 400 8.85 20.93 -26.12
N LEU A 401 9.61 20.11 -25.38
CA LEU A 401 9.18 19.51 -24.12
C LEU A 401 8.93 20.59 -23.06
N CYS A 402 9.84 21.55 -22.89
CA CYS A 402 9.65 22.69 -21.98
C CYS A 402 8.39 23.49 -22.32
N HIS A 403 8.12 23.73 -23.60
CA HIS A 403 6.91 24.42 -24.03
C HIS A 403 5.65 23.62 -23.69
N ALA A 404 5.61 22.31 -23.99
CA ALA A 404 4.48 21.45 -23.64
C ALA A 404 4.25 21.41 -22.12
N VAL A 405 5.32 21.36 -21.33
CA VAL A 405 5.22 21.36 -19.87
C VAL A 405 4.68 22.69 -19.34
N LEU A 406 5.31 23.81 -19.70
CA LEU A 406 4.97 25.12 -19.15
C LEU A 406 3.64 25.67 -19.67
N MET A 407 3.30 25.41 -20.93
CA MET A 407 2.14 26.01 -21.60
C MET A 407 0.93 25.09 -21.71
N GLN A 408 1.05 23.80 -21.36
CA GLN A 408 -0.07 22.85 -21.41
C GLN A 408 -0.16 22.01 -20.14
N MET A 409 0.89 21.28 -19.78
CA MET A 409 0.83 20.35 -18.64
C MET A 409 0.57 21.04 -17.30
N LEU A 410 1.33 22.10 -16.97
CA LEU A 410 1.15 22.82 -15.71
C LEU A 410 -0.19 23.57 -15.65
N PRO A 411 -0.59 24.35 -16.69
CA PRO A 411 -1.92 24.95 -16.71
C PRO A 411 -3.05 23.91 -16.61
N GLY A 412 -2.96 22.80 -17.35
CA GLY A 412 -3.99 21.75 -17.36
C GLY A 412 -4.22 21.13 -15.98
N ILE A 413 -3.16 20.91 -15.20
CA ILE A 413 -3.32 20.45 -13.80
C ILE A 413 -3.93 21.53 -12.91
N VAL A 414 -3.46 22.78 -13.01
CA VAL A 414 -3.90 23.88 -12.13
C VAL A 414 -5.35 24.24 -12.36
N GLU A 415 -5.75 24.30 -13.63
CA GLU A 415 -7.10 24.65 -14.08
C GLU A 415 -8.05 23.45 -14.08
N LYS A 416 -7.53 22.24 -13.80
CA LYS A 416 -8.24 20.96 -13.90
C LYS A 416 -8.82 20.71 -15.30
N ASP A 417 -8.08 21.13 -16.33
CA ASP A 417 -8.38 20.84 -17.73
C ASP A 417 -7.69 19.52 -18.13
N LEU A 418 -8.48 18.44 -18.09
CA LEU A 418 -8.02 17.08 -18.40
C LEU A 418 -7.56 16.94 -19.85
N GLU A 419 -8.24 17.62 -20.79
CA GLU A 419 -7.91 17.60 -22.22
C GLU A 419 -6.56 18.27 -22.48
N LEU A 420 -6.34 19.46 -21.90
CA LEU A 420 -5.07 20.16 -22.03
C LEU A 420 -3.92 19.37 -21.37
N PHE A 421 -4.15 18.81 -20.19
CA PHE A 421 -3.15 18.00 -19.50
C PHE A 421 -2.84 16.70 -20.29
N GLY A 422 -3.87 15.98 -20.74
CA GLY A 422 -3.73 14.74 -21.50
C GLY A 422 -3.04 14.95 -22.85
N ALA A 423 -3.35 16.04 -23.56
CA ALA A 423 -2.64 16.43 -24.78
C ALA A 423 -1.14 16.65 -24.53
N ALA A 424 -0.79 17.29 -23.40
CA ALA A 424 0.61 17.48 -23.00
C ALA A 424 1.29 16.14 -22.68
N VAL A 425 0.63 15.27 -21.91
CA VAL A 425 1.12 13.92 -21.58
C VAL A 425 1.41 13.12 -22.85
N ASN A 426 0.49 13.14 -23.82
CA ASN A 426 0.65 12.44 -25.10
C ASN A 426 1.81 13.02 -25.92
N THR A 427 1.93 14.36 -25.96
CA THR A 427 2.98 15.08 -26.71
C THR A 427 4.38 14.72 -26.22
N ILE A 428 4.60 14.71 -24.90
CA ILE A 428 5.95 14.48 -24.35
C ILE A 428 6.48 13.06 -24.61
N GLN A 429 5.60 12.09 -24.92
CA GLN A 429 6.03 10.71 -25.20
C GLN A 429 6.94 10.60 -26.45
N GLY A 430 6.84 11.55 -27.38
CA GLY A 430 7.62 11.57 -28.62
C GLY A 430 8.89 12.42 -28.58
N LEU A 431 9.25 13.00 -27.42
CA LEU A 431 10.32 14.01 -27.31
C LEU A 431 11.46 13.55 -26.39
N GLY A 432 12.68 13.97 -26.69
CA GLY A 432 13.85 13.83 -25.83
C GLY A 432 14.14 12.37 -25.48
N LEU A 433 14.43 12.12 -24.19
CA LEU A 433 14.72 10.78 -23.71
C LEU A 433 13.49 9.86 -23.75
N LYS A 434 12.27 10.40 -23.65
CA LYS A 434 11.05 9.59 -23.76
C LYS A 434 10.94 8.88 -25.10
N ARG A 435 11.28 9.56 -26.21
CA ARG A 435 11.34 8.90 -27.53
C ARG A 435 12.28 7.68 -27.53
N VAL A 436 13.42 7.80 -26.84
CA VAL A 436 14.38 6.71 -26.70
C VAL A 436 13.79 5.59 -25.84
N GLU A 437 13.17 5.91 -24.70
CA GLU A 437 12.49 4.95 -23.84
C GLU A 437 11.47 4.12 -24.63
N HIS A 438 10.63 4.77 -25.45
CA HIS A 438 9.68 4.08 -26.33
C HIS A 438 10.36 3.20 -27.39
N SER A 439 11.45 3.68 -28.00
CA SER A 439 12.16 2.93 -29.06
C SER A 439 12.81 1.62 -28.59
N LEU A 440 12.99 1.48 -27.27
CA LEU A 440 13.58 0.29 -26.64
C LEU A 440 12.54 -0.73 -26.17
N GLN A 441 11.25 -0.38 -26.23
CA GLN A 441 10.17 -1.27 -25.78
C GLN A 441 9.79 -2.29 -26.85
N PRO A 442 9.32 -3.49 -26.46
CA PRO A 442 8.79 -4.48 -27.40
C PRO A 442 7.47 -3.99 -28.03
N PRO A 443 7.06 -4.54 -29.20
CA PRO A 443 5.89 -4.08 -29.96
C PRO A 443 4.59 -3.97 -29.17
N LEU A 444 4.40 -4.85 -28.18
CA LEU A 444 3.24 -4.84 -27.29
C LEU A 444 3.02 -3.48 -26.60
N ILE A 445 4.09 -2.76 -26.24
CA ILE A 445 3.98 -1.50 -25.50
C ILE A 445 3.44 -0.37 -26.40
N PRO A 446 4.02 -0.09 -27.59
CA PRO A 446 3.39 0.80 -28.57
C PRO A 446 1.96 0.43 -28.92
N ASP A 447 1.65 -0.87 -29.09
CA ASP A 447 0.30 -1.35 -29.39
C ASP A 447 -0.66 -1.02 -28.24
N LEU A 448 -0.27 -1.31 -26.99
CA LEU A 448 -1.05 -0.97 -25.80
C LEU A 448 -1.29 0.54 -25.68
N ILE A 449 -0.28 1.38 -25.92
CA ILE A 449 -0.43 2.84 -25.93
C ILE A 449 -1.40 3.29 -27.03
N ALA A 450 -1.28 2.73 -28.23
CA ALA A 450 -2.15 3.06 -29.35
C ALA A 450 -3.60 2.66 -29.06
N THR A 451 -3.83 1.48 -28.49
CA THR A 451 -5.15 1.00 -28.08
C THR A 451 -5.76 1.92 -27.03
N LEU A 452 -5.03 2.23 -25.95
CA LEU A 452 -5.53 3.08 -24.87
C LEU A 452 -5.86 4.51 -25.32
N ARG A 453 -5.19 5.04 -26.36
CA ARG A 453 -5.52 6.36 -26.92
C ARG A 453 -6.86 6.39 -27.67
N ASN A 454 -7.45 5.23 -27.97
CA ASN A 454 -8.74 5.11 -28.64
C ASN A 454 -9.88 4.77 -27.66
N THR A 455 -9.67 4.92 -26.36
CA THR A 455 -10.69 4.67 -25.32
C THR A 455 -11.10 5.98 -24.64
N ASP A 456 -11.79 5.87 -23.52
CA ASP A 456 -12.11 6.93 -22.55
C ASP A 456 -10.88 7.54 -21.82
N ALA A 457 -9.65 7.24 -22.24
CA ALA A 457 -8.44 7.84 -21.68
C ALA A 457 -7.98 9.06 -22.48
N THR A 458 -7.80 10.19 -21.81
CA THR A 458 -7.35 11.45 -22.42
C THR A 458 -5.83 11.53 -22.55
N GLY A 459 -5.10 11.06 -21.54
CA GLY A 459 -3.63 11.07 -21.51
C GLY A 459 -3.03 9.69 -21.34
N VAL A 460 -2.18 9.25 -22.27
CA VAL A 460 -1.53 7.93 -22.21
C VAL A 460 -0.01 8.07 -22.34
N GLY A 461 0.72 7.44 -21.42
CA GLY A 461 2.17 7.50 -21.40
C GLY A 461 2.84 6.25 -20.83
N LEU A 462 4.15 6.17 -21.04
CA LEU A 462 5.00 5.10 -20.52
C LEU A 462 5.71 5.59 -19.25
N SER A 463 5.73 4.79 -18.18
CA SER A 463 6.41 5.17 -16.94
C SER A 463 7.89 4.77 -16.95
N SER A 464 8.76 5.74 -17.27
CA SER A 464 10.22 5.53 -17.40
C SER A 464 10.57 4.34 -18.34
N PHE A 465 11.61 3.57 -18.01
CA PHE A 465 12.08 2.42 -18.79
C PHE A 465 11.27 1.13 -18.59
N GLY A 466 10.35 1.10 -17.62
CA GLY A 466 9.59 -0.10 -17.32
C GLY A 466 8.39 -0.30 -18.26
N PRO A 467 7.86 -1.53 -18.36
CA PRO A 467 6.73 -1.86 -19.22
C PRO A 467 5.38 -1.27 -18.78
N THR A 468 5.27 -0.61 -17.62
CA THR A 468 3.99 -0.02 -17.19
C THR A 468 3.61 1.17 -18.08
N VAL A 469 2.51 1.02 -18.81
CA VAL A 469 1.78 2.09 -19.49
C VAL A 469 0.73 2.63 -18.51
N TYR A 470 0.70 3.95 -18.33
CA TYR A 470 -0.32 4.63 -17.57
C TYR A 470 -1.29 5.35 -18.50
N ALA A 471 -2.56 5.38 -18.12
CA ALA A 471 -3.59 6.17 -18.76
C ALA A 471 -4.34 7.02 -17.72
N ILE A 472 -4.76 8.21 -18.12
CA ILE A 472 -5.41 9.21 -17.26
C ILE A 472 -6.70 9.64 -17.95
N GLY A 473 -7.80 9.59 -17.22
CA GLY A 473 -9.13 9.93 -17.69
C GLY A 473 -9.99 10.47 -16.55
N ASP A 474 -11.25 10.77 -16.85
CA ASP A 474 -12.24 11.16 -15.86
C ASP A 474 -12.88 9.92 -15.19
N THR A 475 -14.07 10.07 -14.63
CA THR A 475 -14.78 8.96 -14.00
C THR A 475 -15.28 7.96 -15.04
N GLY A 476 -14.90 6.68 -14.89
CA GLY A 476 -15.52 5.60 -15.64
C GLY A 476 -14.62 4.94 -16.69
N MET A 477 -13.29 4.99 -16.51
CA MET A 477 -12.20 4.38 -17.30
C MET A 477 -12.29 2.85 -17.57
N GLN A 478 -13.48 2.34 -17.80
CA GLN A 478 -13.79 0.93 -18.00
C GLN A 478 -13.46 0.49 -19.42
N ASP A 479 -13.50 1.39 -20.41
CA ASP A 479 -13.11 1.05 -21.78
C ASP A 479 -11.59 0.93 -21.86
N ALA A 480 -10.84 1.87 -21.26
CA ALA A 480 -9.39 1.78 -21.08
C ALA A 480 -8.99 0.50 -20.33
N PHE A 481 -9.66 0.18 -19.22
CA PHE A 481 -9.36 -1.00 -18.41
C PHE A 481 -9.55 -2.29 -19.22
N ARG A 482 -10.70 -2.45 -19.89
CA ARG A 482 -10.99 -3.62 -20.73
C ARG A 482 -10.02 -3.74 -21.89
N ALA A 483 -9.74 -2.63 -22.58
CA ALA A 483 -8.83 -2.62 -23.71
C ALA A 483 -7.39 -2.99 -23.29
N ALA A 484 -6.95 -2.60 -22.08
CA ALA A 484 -5.68 -3.03 -21.51
C ALA A 484 -5.67 -4.55 -21.24
N GLU A 485 -6.70 -5.09 -20.60
CA GLU A 485 -6.80 -6.53 -20.35
C GLU A 485 -6.80 -7.35 -21.64
N GLU A 486 -7.56 -6.92 -22.65
CA GLU A 486 -7.62 -7.57 -23.97
C GLU A 486 -6.27 -7.52 -24.69
N THR A 487 -5.60 -6.38 -24.70
CA THR A 487 -4.28 -6.23 -25.35
C THR A 487 -3.21 -7.07 -24.67
N MET A 488 -3.29 -7.25 -23.34
CA MET A 488 -2.35 -8.04 -22.56
C MET A 488 -2.76 -9.52 -22.41
N ALA A 489 -3.89 -9.96 -22.99
CA ALA A 489 -4.46 -11.29 -22.74
C ALA A 489 -3.51 -12.44 -23.09
N GLU A 490 -2.72 -12.30 -24.16
CA GLU A 490 -1.77 -13.32 -24.60
C GLU A 490 -0.51 -13.40 -23.73
N THR A 491 0.02 -12.25 -23.31
CA THR A 491 1.23 -12.19 -22.49
C THR A 491 0.95 -12.33 -21.00
N GLY A 492 -0.29 -12.12 -20.57
CA GLY A 492 -0.64 -11.84 -19.19
C GLY A 492 -0.16 -10.45 -18.75
N GLY A 493 -0.42 -10.12 -17.49
CA GLY A 493 -0.11 -8.81 -16.92
C GLY A 493 -1.12 -8.42 -15.85
N THR A 494 -1.08 -7.15 -15.46
CA THR A 494 -2.04 -6.56 -14.52
C THR A 494 -2.55 -5.23 -15.05
N ALA A 495 -3.87 -5.06 -15.05
CA ALA A 495 -4.53 -3.78 -15.21
C ALA A 495 -5.07 -3.36 -13.83
N LEU A 496 -4.81 -2.13 -13.42
CA LEU A 496 -5.23 -1.61 -12.12
C LEU A 496 -5.73 -0.17 -12.27
N LEU A 497 -7.01 0.06 -11.96
CA LEU A 497 -7.53 1.40 -11.73
C LEU A 497 -7.16 1.86 -10.32
N THR A 498 -6.60 3.06 -10.24
CA THR A 498 -6.17 3.71 -9.01
C THR A 498 -6.39 5.22 -9.11
N HIS A 499 -6.08 5.94 -8.04
CA HIS A 499 -6.10 7.38 -7.98
C HIS A 499 -4.70 7.91 -7.70
N ALA A 500 -4.49 9.20 -7.97
CA ALA A 500 -3.31 9.86 -7.47
C ALA A 500 -3.37 9.96 -5.94
N ARG A 501 -2.21 9.80 -5.29
CA ARG A 501 -2.08 10.03 -3.86
C ARG A 501 -1.54 11.43 -3.62
N ASN A 502 -2.35 12.33 -3.07
CA ASN A 502 -1.97 13.71 -2.76
C ASN A 502 -1.28 13.89 -1.39
N CYS A 503 -0.84 12.80 -0.78
CA CYS A 503 -0.03 12.79 0.42
C CYS A 503 1.20 11.90 0.24
N GLY A 504 2.25 12.16 1.03
CA GLY A 504 3.48 11.38 0.98
C GLY A 504 3.35 10.03 1.68
N ALA A 505 4.49 9.48 2.06
CA ALA A 505 4.57 8.34 2.92
C ALA A 505 4.07 8.68 4.32
N ASN A 506 3.22 7.82 4.86
CA ASN A 506 2.67 7.96 6.20
C ASN A 506 3.45 7.07 7.17
N VAL A 507 3.59 7.54 8.41
CA VAL A 507 4.26 6.81 9.48
C VAL A 507 3.29 6.64 10.64
N ARG A 508 3.14 5.40 11.09
CA ARG A 508 2.31 5.05 12.25
C ARG A 508 3.17 4.37 13.29
N PHE A 509 3.00 4.77 14.55
CA PHE A 509 3.62 4.10 15.69
C PHE A 509 2.59 3.15 16.28
N SER A 510 2.94 1.87 16.43
CA SER A 510 2.06 0.94 17.12
C SER A 510 2.09 1.22 18.63
N PRO A 511 0.93 1.21 19.31
CA PRO A 511 0.89 1.34 20.75
C PRO A 511 1.56 0.13 21.40
N GLN A 512 2.33 0.35 22.45
CA GLN A 512 2.79 -0.72 23.34
C GLN A 512 1.69 -0.97 24.37
N ILE A 513 1.27 -2.24 24.54
CA ILE A 513 0.47 -2.59 25.71
C ILE A 513 1.44 -2.61 26.90
N SER A 514 1.26 -1.65 27.81
CA SER A 514 2.10 -1.45 29.00
C SER A 514 1.81 -2.47 30.10
#